data_AF-A0A9Q4Q1V7-F1
#
_entry.id   AF-A0A9Q4Q1V7-F1
#
_cell.length_a   1.000
_cell.length_b   1.000
_cell.length_c   1.000
_cell.angle_alpha   90.00
_cell.angle_beta   90.00
_cell.angle_gamma   90.00
#
_symmetry.space_group_name_H-M   'P 1'
#
loop_
_entity.id
_entity.type
_entity.pdbx_description
1 polymer ?
#
loop_
_entity_poly.entity_id
_entity_poly.type
_entity_poly.pdbx_seq_one_letter_code
_entity_poly.pdbx_strand_id
1 'polypeptide(L)'
;MARPLRFRYSPQSWSDGRVRQDILQPLQSNIGAEAVSPWFKISGDWQTHRFEMQNGDVALFARDDSEAYWMGNTETPSALWKTDKFGWREVPHHVSRWAQRELTATLHEEDPWLADYPHISWFFLPVFMSKDGRHSTRAFFREHAAGFPDAGRRETTGFFEEFLETGVLDEYRHVMSGKLGTSDHVDRVRMSAAMAEFIAAKILTDAGYDVVPEIEVTTGHSLDFRAESDDTNVLVEVTRPQPPGNRAASGPVAAVRDTAETKTNGQLAEHGGGAVLFVDCSSFRDDSWSAVRGERPDVRHRPAVVYRVRPNGHVEGYQKGSVPLELSDAIDVLH
;
A
#
# COMPACT_ATOMS: atom_id res chain seq x y z
N MET A 1 0.02 0.06 -17.27
CA MET A 1 0.29 0.05 -15.82
C MET A 1 -0.78 -0.78 -15.14
N ALA A 2 -0.36 -1.82 -14.44
CA ALA A 2 -1.20 -2.56 -13.53
C ALA A 2 -1.74 -1.59 -12.46
N ARG A 3 -2.95 -1.83 -11.98
CA ARG A 3 -3.61 -1.02 -10.95
C ARG A 3 -4.21 -1.96 -9.91
N PRO A 4 -4.46 -1.49 -8.67
CA PRO A 4 -5.18 -2.27 -7.68
C PRO A 4 -6.49 -2.83 -8.24
N LEU A 5 -6.94 -3.95 -7.67
CA LEU A 5 -8.22 -4.56 -8.00
C LEU A 5 -9.36 -3.53 -7.90
N ARG A 6 -10.16 -3.47 -8.96
CA ARG A 6 -11.34 -2.62 -9.10
C ARG A 6 -12.44 -3.38 -9.81
N PHE A 7 -13.68 -3.05 -9.46
CA PHE A 7 -14.85 -3.58 -10.12
C PHE A 7 -14.96 -3.01 -11.53
N ARG A 8 -15.45 -3.83 -12.45
CA ARG A 8 -15.93 -3.42 -13.76
C ARG A 8 -17.44 -3.49 -13.77
N TYR A 9 -18.09 -2.44 -14.22
CA TYR A 9 -19.55 -2.32 -14.20
C TYR A 9 -20.17 -2.55 -15.57
N SER A 10 -21.20 -3.39 -15.63
CA SER A 10 -21.99 -3.62 -16.83
C SER A 10 -23.44 -3.18 -16.56
N PRO A 11 -23.95 -2.13 -17.23
CA PRO A 11 -25.34 -1.67 -17.09
C PRO A 11 -26.33 -2.52 -17.92
N GLN A 12 -26.00 -3.79 -18.14
CA GLN A 12 -26.75 -4.68 -19.02
C GLN A 12 -27.28 -5.85 -18.21
N SER A 13 -28.40 -6.42 -18.64
CA SER A 13 -28.86 -7.70 -18.12
C SER A 13 -27.95 -8.84 -18.58
N TRP A 14 -27.74 -9.79 -17.68
CA TRP A 14 -26.93 -10.98 -17.92
C TRP A 14 -27.76 -12.20 -17.59
N SER A 15 -27.97 -13.11 -18.54
CA SER A 15 -28.54 -14.43 -18.27
C SER A 15 -27.43 -15.44 -17.97
N ASP A 16 -27.75 -16.58 -17.36
CA ASP A 16 -26.77 -17.66 -17.17
C ASP A 16 -26.14 -18.13 -18.49
N GLY A 17 -26.95 -18.19 -19.56
CA GLY A 17 -26.46 -18.52 -20.89
C GLY A 17 -25.43 -17.52 -21.39
N ARG A 18 -25.68 -16.22 -21.17
CA ARG A 18 -24.75 -15.15 -21.53
C ARG A 18 -23.48 -15.19 -20.70
N VAL A 19 -23.57 -15.41 -19.38
CA VAL A 19 -22.39 -15.58 -18.52
C VAL A 19 -21.54 -16.75 -19.01
N ARG A 20 -22.16 -17.88 -19.39
CA ARG A 20 -21.44 -19.02 -19.93
C ARG A 20 -20.74 -18.71 -21.25
N GLN A 21 -21.44 -18.07 -22.18
CA GLN A 21 -20.94 -17.81 -23.53
C GLN A 21 -19.92 -16.67 -23.59
N ASP A 22 -20.17 -15.57 -22.89
CA ASP A 22 -19.41 -14.32 -23.03
C ASP A 22 -18.29 -14.18 -21.97
N ILE A 23 -18.37 -14.94 -20.86
CA ILE A 23 -17.37 -14.91 -19.77
C ILE A 23 -16.66 -16.26 -19.65
N LEU A 24 -17.38 -17.34 -19.33
CA LEU A 24 -16.76 -18.62 -19.00
C LEU A 24 -16.04 -19.24 -20.21
N GLN A 25 -16.70 -19.38 -21.36
CA GLN A 25 -16.11 -20.03 -22.53
C GLN A 25 -14.80 -19.36 -23.00
N PRO A 26 -14.71 -18.02 -23.13
CA PRO A 26 -13.45 -17.34 -23.45
C PRO A 26 -12.35 -17.61 -22.43
N LEU A 27 -12.65 -17.52 -21.13
CA LEU A 27 -11.65 -17.77 -20.07
C LEU A 27 -11.23 -19.24 -20.04
N GLN A 28 -12.17 -20.16 -20.24
CA GLN A 28 -11.90 -21.59 -20.30
C GLN A 28 -10.98 -21.93 -21.48
N SER A 29 -11.24 -21.34 -22.64
CA SER A 29 -10.47 -21.59 -23.86
C SER A 29 -9.07 -20.99 -23.80
N ASN A 30 -8.90 -19.86 -23.10
CA ASN A 30 -7.63 -19.13 -23.03
C ASN A 30 -6.74 -19.59 -21.86
N ILE A 31 -7.32 -19.78 -20.67
CA ILE A 31 -6.58 -19.99 -19.40
C ILE A 31 -7.18 -21.10 -18.52
N GLY A 32 -8.00 -21.97 -19.11
CA GLY A 32 -8.52 -23.16 -18.43
C GLY A 32 -9.47 -22.86 -17.27
N ALA A 33 -10.21 -21.75 -17.32
CA ALA A 33 -11.18 -21.42 -16.29
C ALA A 33 -12.28 -22.48 -16.11
N GLU A 34 -12.60 -22.76 -14.85
CA GLU A 34 -13.73 -23.56 -14.41
C GLU A 34 -14.70 -22.69 -13.60
N ALA A 35 -16.00 -22.93 -13.77
CA ALA A 35 -17.01 -22.32 -12.92
C ALA A 35 -17.22 -23.19 -11.68
N VAL A 36 -16.98 -22.61 -10.50
CA VAL A 36 -17.14 -23.28 -9.21
C VAL A 36 -18.22 -22.59 -8.38
N SER A 37 -18.69 -23.26 -7.32
CA SER A 37 -19.64 -22.64 -6.40
C SER A 37 -18.92 -21.56 -5.57
N PRO A 38 -19.44 -20.32 -5.51
CA PRO A 38 -18.94 -19.32 -4.57
C PRO A 38 -19.00 -19.86 -3.13
N TRP A 39 -17.99 -19.56 -2.34
CA TRP A 39 -17.91 -20.01 -0.94
C TRP A 39 -18.90 -19.27 -0.06
N PHE A 40 -19.25 -18.04 -0.45
CA PHE A 40 -20.14 -17.18 0.30
C PHE A 40 -21.37 -16.79 -0.51
N LYS A 41 -22.53 -16.81 0.16
CA LYS A 41 -23.75 -16.24 -0.40
C LYS A 41 -23.70 -14.72 -0.36
N ILE A 42 -24.23 -14.11 -1.41
CA ILE A 42 -24.59 -12.69 -1.46
C ILE A 42 -26.02 -12.50 -0.95
N SER A 43 -26.33 -11.31 -0.44
CA SER A 43 -27.68 -10.93 -0.03
C SER A 43 -28.44 -10.25 -1.18
N GLY A 44 -29.78 -10.27 -1.12
CA GLY A 44 -30.64 -9.67 -2.13
C GLY A 44 -30.82 -10.55 -3.36
N ASP A 45 -31.29 -9.95 -4.46
CA ASP A 45 -31.63 -10.66 -5.71
C ASP A 45 -30.40 -10.91 -6.62
N TRP A 46 -29.21 -10.91 -6.03
CA TRP A 46 -27.95 -11.04 -6.75
C TRP A 46 -27.60 -12.51 -6.99
N GLN A 47 -27.24 -12.83 -8.23
CA GLN A 47 -26.64 -14.10 -8.60
C GLN A 47 -25.13 -13.95 -8.74
N THR A 48 -24.40 -14.91 -8.19
CA THR A 48 -22.94 -14.85 -8.10
C THR A 48 -22.29 -16.02 -8.81
N HIS A 49 -21.21 -15.74 -9.51
CA HIS A 49 -20.38 -16.71 -10.20
C HIS A 49 -18.94 -16.55 -9.76
N ARG A 50 -18.27 -17.67 -9.51
CA ARG A 50 -16.84 -17.75 -9.21
C ARG A 50 -16.18 -18.58 -10.31
N PHE A 51 -15.10 -18.04 -10.84
CA PHE A 51 -14.28 -18.67 -11.86
C PHE A 51 -12.87 -18.85 -11.33
N GLU A 52 -12.35 -20.06 -11.42
CA GLU A 52 -10.99 -20.41 -11.03
C GLU A 52 -10.23 -20.89 -12.24
N MET A 53 -9.04 -20.35 -12.46
CA MET A 53 -8.21 -20.61 -13.63
C MET A 53 -7.09 -21.59 -13.28
N GLN A 54 -6.59 -22.32 -14.28
CA GLN A 54 -5.49 -23.28 -14.06
C GLN A 54 -4.19 -22.64 -13.59
N ASN A 55 -3.99 -21.34 -13.86
CA ASN A 55 -2.83 -20.58 -13.41
C ASN A 55 -2.99 -20.03 -11.97
N GLY A 56 -4.05 -20.40 -11.26
CA GLY A 56 -4.39 -19.91 -9.92
C GLY A 56 -5.02 -18.52 -9.92
N ASP A 57 -5.39 -17.96 -11.07
CA ASP A 57 -6.22 -16.76 -11.08
C ASP A 57 -7.64 -17.09 -10.59
N VAL A 58 -8.31 -16.09 -10.02
CA VAL A 58 -9.71 -16.11 -9.65
C VAL A 58 -10.43 -14.89 -10.21
N ALA A 59 -11.67 -15.09 -10.62
CA ALA A 59 -12.59 -14.02 -10.92
C ALA A 59 -13.99 -14.25 -10.35
N LEU A 60 -14.65 -13.14 -10.09
CA LEU A 60 -15.92 -13.02 -9.41
C LEU A 60 -16.84 -12.17 -10.27
N PHE A 61 -18.06 -12.65 -10.46
CA PHE A 61 -19.09 -11.95 -11.20
C PHE A 61 -20.39 -11.97 -10.40
N ALA A 62 -20.92 -10.79 -10.08
CA ALA A 62 -22.22 -10.63 -9.44
C ALA A 62 -23.15 -9.92 -10.41
N ARG A 63 -24.38 -10.40 -10.57
CA ARG A 63 -25.39 -9.80 -11.44
C ARG A 63 -26.76 -9.77 -10.77
N ASP A 64 -27.57 -8.79 -11.13
CA ASP A 64 -29.02 -8.83 -10.97
C ASP A 64 -29.70 -8.75 -12.35
N ASP A 65 -31.00 -8.44 -12.39
CA ASP A 65 -31.77 -8.35 -13.63
C ASP A 65 -31.40 -7.15 -14.51
N SER A 66 -30.68 -6.17 -13.96
CA SER A 66 -30.40 -4.86 -14.59
C SER A 66 -28.91 -4.55 -14.76
N GLU A 67 -28.08 -5.02 -13.84
CA GLU A 67 -26.66 -4.68 -13.78
C GLU A 67 -25.78 -5.84 -13.34
N ALA A 68 -24.47 -5.69 -13.58
CA ALA A 68 -23.48 -6.64 -13.12
C ALA A 68 -22.12 -6.01 -12.80
N TYR A 69 -21.39 -6.67 -11.90
CA TYR A 69 -20.05 -6.30 -11.46
C TYR A 69 -19.08 -7.46 -11.62
N TRP A 70 -17.94 -7.17 -12.24
CA TRP A 70 -16.83 -8.11 -12.42
C TRP A 70 -15.62 -7.67 -11.60
N MET A 71 -14.99 -8.61 -10.91
CA MET A 71 -13.72 -8.42 -10.20
C MET A 71 -12.85 -9.66 -10.41
N GLY A 72 -11.58 -9.48 -10.75
CA GLY A 72 -10.70 -10.64 -10.89
C GLY A 72 -9.26 -10.26 -11.12
N ASN A 73 -8.37 -11.19 -10.82
CA ASN A 73 -6.93 -11.05 -10.96
C ASN A 73 -6.41 -11.65 -12.28
N THR A 74 -7.28 -11.67 -13.29
CA THR A 74 -7.08 -12.35 -14.57
C THR A 74 -7.32 -11.43 -15.75
N GLU A 75 -7.21 -11.96 -16.97
CA GLU A 75 -7.67 -11.26 -18.16
C GLU A 75 -9.16 -10.93 -18.07
N THR A 76 -9.52 -9.66 -18.30
CA THR A 76 -10.93 -9.28 -18.37
C THR A 76 -11.53 -9.87 -19.66
N PRO A 77 -12.69 -10.54 -19.63
CA PRO A 77 -13.40 -10.94 -20.84
C PRO A 77 -13.71 -9.76 -21.77
N SER A 78 -13.70 -9.98 -23.08
CA SER A 78 -13.87 -8.90 -24.07
C SER A 78 -15.23 -8.17 -23.97
N ALA A 79 -16.27 -8.90 -23.56
CA ALA A 79 -17.60 -8.35 -23.26
C ALA A 79 -17.57 -7.28 -22.15
N LEU A 80 -16.49 -7.19 -21.37
CA LEU A 80 -16.30 -6.29 -20.23
C LEU A 80 -15.12 -5.31 -20.42
N TRP A 81 -14.52 -5.19 -21.61
CA TRP A 81 -13.34 -4.33 -21.81
C TRP A 81 -13.63 -2.83 -21.68
N LYS A 82 -14.77 -2.38 -22.22
CA LYS A 82 -15.18 -0.96 -22.32
C LYS A 82 -16.11 -0.52 -21.18
N THR A 83 -16.06 -1.22 -20.06
CA THR A 83 -16.82 -0.88 -18.86
C THR A 83 -16.09 0.13 -18.00
N ASP A 84 -16.87 0.95 -17.29
CA ASP A 84 -16.35 1.80 -16.23
C ASP A 84 -15.74 0.96 -15.09
N LYS A 85 -14.80 1.57 -14.36
CA LYS A 85 -14.10 0.94 -13.24
C LYS A 85 -14.44 1.65 -11.95
N PHE A 86 -14.85 0.88 -10.96
CA PHE A 86 -15.29 1.35 -9.65
C PHE A 86 -14.44 0.75 -8.53
N GLY A 87 -14.16 1.55 -7.52
CA GLY A 87 -13.55 1.14 -6.26
C GLY A 87 -14.55 0.44 -5.34
N TRP A 88 -14.04 -0.01 -4.19
CA TRP A 88 -14.79 -0.84 -3.24
C TRP A 88 -16.00 -0.13 -2.59
N ARG A 89 -15.97 1.20 -2.51
CA ARG A 89 -17.03 2.04 -1.91
C ARG A 89 -18.02 2.58 -2.95
N GLU A 90 -17.73 2.40 -4.23
CA GLU A 90 -18.53 2.96 -5.33
C GLU A 90 -19.51 1.93 -5.93
N VAL A 91 -19.51 0.71 -5.40
CA VAL A 91 -20.43 -0.38 -5.80
C VAL A 91 -21.36 -0.74 -4.63
N PRO A 92 -22.49 -1.42 -4.86
CA PRO A 92 -23.40 -1.84 -3.80
C PRO A 92 -22.67 -2.62 -2.70
N HIS A 93 -22.93 -2.25 -1.44
CA HIS A 93 -22.19 -2.77 -0.28
C HIS A 93 -22.18 -4.31 -0.19
N HIS A 94 -23.29 -4.98 -0.52
CA HIS A 94 -23.34 -6.44 -0.49
C HIS A 94 -22.48 -7.10 -1.59
N VAL A 95 -22.30 -6.45 -2.74
CA VAL A 95 -21.40 -6.90 -3.83
C VAL A 95 -19.95 -6.75 -3.38
N SER A 96 -19.56 -5.57 -2.88
CA SER A 96 -18.17 -5.35 -2.42
C SER A 96 -17.82 -6.25 -1.25
N ARG A 97 -18.72 -6.41 -0.28
CA ARG A 97 -18.55 -7.28 0.90
C ARG A 97 -18.48 -8.75 0.51
N TRP A 98 -19.30 -9.21 -0.44
CA TRP A 98 -19.20 -10.58 -0.96
C TRP A 98 -17.85 -10.83 -1.63
N ALA A 99 -17.47 -9.97 -2.57
CA ALA A 99 -16.21 -10.12 -3.31
C ALA A 99 -15.00 -10.06 -2.38
N GLN A 100 -15.04 -9.19 -1.37
CA GLN A 100 -14.00 -9.12 -0.35
C GLN A 100 -13.87 -10.44 0.41
N ARG A 101 -14.97 -11.07 0.84
CA ARG A 101 -14.92 -12.35 1.55
C ARG A 101 -14.34 -13.46 0.68
N GLU A 102 -14.80 -13.57 -0.56
CA GLU A 102 -14.27 -14.54 -1.54
C GLU A 102 -12.76 -14.37 -1.74
N LEU A 103 -12.30 -13.14 -1.97
CA LEU A 103 -10.89 -12.85 -2.23
C LEU A 103 -10.01 -13.01 -0.99
N THR A 104 -10.48 -12.61 0.19
CA THR A 104 -9.76 -12.82 1.45
C THR A 104 -9.63 -14.30 1.76
N ALA A 105 -10.69 -15.09 1.54
CA ALA A 105 -10.63 -16.51 1.77
C ALA A 105 -9.68 -17.20 0.77
N THR A 106 -9.71 -16.82 -0.53
CA THR A 106 -8.70 -17.30 -1.50
C THR A 106 -7.28 -16.91 -1.08
N LEU A 107 -7.07 -15.66 -0.63
CA LEU A 107 -5.77 -15.19 -0.14
C LEU A 107 -5.25 -16.06 1.01
N HIS A 108 -6.12 -16.41 1.96
CA HIS A 108 -5.77 -17.23 3.12
C HIS A 108 -5.61 -18.71 2.78
N GLU A 109 -6.24 -19.20 1.72
CA GLU A 109 -5.96 -20.55 1.20
C GLU A 109 -4.58 -20.60 0.53
N GLU A 110 -4.23 -19.60 -0.27
CA GLU A 110 -2.95 -19.52 -0.98
C GLU A 110 -1.75 -19.19 -0.07
N ASP A 111 -1.95 -18.26 0.87
CA ASP A 111 -0.94 -17.80 1.83
C ASP A 111 -1.50 -17.83 3.27
N PRO A 112 -1.60 -19.02 3.90
CA PRO A 112 -2.26 -19.18 5.21
C PRO A 112 -1.68 -18.34 6.34
N TRP A 113 -0.41 -17.95 6.23
CA TRP A 113 0.24 -17.08 7.21
C TRP A 113 -0.38 -15.68 7.30
N LEU A 114 -1.10 -15.22 6.27
CA LEU A 114 -1.82 -13.94 6.28
C LEU A 114 -3.10 -13.98 7.12
N ALA A 115 -3.62 -15.18 7.44
CA ALA A 115 -4.80 -15.31 8.30
C ALA A 115 -4.56 -14.79 9.73
N ASP A 116 -3.30 -14.82 10.19
CA ASP A 116 -2.88 -14.25 11.48
C ASP A 116 -2.83 -12.71 11.47
N TYR A 117 -2.99 -12.07 10.29
CA TYR A 117 -2.88 -10.62 10.09
C TYR A 117 -4.09 -10.09 9.29
N PRO A 118 -5.29 -10.07 9.90
CA PRO A 118 -6.52 -9.67 9.24
C PRO A 118 -6.54 -8.23 8.74
N HIS A 119 -5.91 -7.27 9.44
CA HIS A 119 -5.89 -5.87 9.03
C HIS A 119 -4.98 -5.66 7.82
N ILE A 120 -3.80 -6.28 7.77
CA ILE A 120 -2.94 -6.31 6.58
C ILE A 120 -3.65 -6.99 5.41
N SER A 121 -4.25 -8.16 5.66
CA SER A 121 -4.99 -8.91 4.64
C SER A 121 -6.12 -8.08 4.05
N TRP A 122 -6.86 -7.37 4.89
CA TRP A 122 -7.92 -6.47 4.49
C TRP A 122 -7.35 -5.27 3.72
N PHE A 123 -6.42 -4.53 4.32
CA PHE A 123 -5.91 -3.28 3.79
C PHE A 123 -5.28 -3.46 2.40
N PHE A 124 -4.39 -4.45 2.27
CA PHE A 124 -3.65 -4.71 1.03
C PHE A 124 -4.33 -5.72 0.10
N LEU A 125 -5.53 -6.22 0.41
CA LEU A 125 -6.30 -7.10 -0.50
C LEU A 125 -6.30 -6.61 -1.96
N PRO A 126 -6.46 -5.31 -2.27
CA PRO A 126 -6.50 -4.84 -3.65
C PRO A 126 -5.22 -5.10 -4.45
N VAL A 127 -4.08 -5.19 -3.79
CA VAL A 127 -2.77 -5.45 -4.42
C VAL A 127 -2.32 -6.90 -4.22
N PHE A 128 -2.59 -7.49 -3.05
CA PHE A 128 -2.35 -8.91 -2.75
C PHE A 128 -3.15 -9.85 -3.63
N MET A 129 -4.30 -9.40 -4.15
CA MET A 129 -5.09 -10.18 -5.11
C MET A 129 -5.06 -9.56 -6.50
N SER A 130 -4.19 -8.59 -6.80
CA SER A 130 -4.10 -8.05 -8.16
C SER A 130 -3.40 -9.01 -9.12
N LYS A 131 -3.72 -8.93 -10.42
CA LYS A 131 -3.12 -9.79 -11.46
C LYS A 131 -1.60 -9.77 -11.42
N ASP A 132 -1.03 -8.58 -11.53
CA ASP A 132 0.41 -8.44 -11.65
C ASP A 132 1.09 -8.36 -10.26
N GLY A 133 0.40 -7.87 -9.22
CA GLY A 133 1.01 -7.63 -7.90
C GLY A 133 0.93 -8.79 -6.92
N ARG A 134 0.03 -9.78 -7.08
CA ARG A 134 -0.24 -10.76 -6.01
C ARG A 134 1.02 -11.48 -5.50
N HIS A 135 1.88 -11.91 -6.41
CA HIS A 135 3.08 -12.68 -6.06
C HIS A 135 4.14 -11.77 -5.44
N SER A 136 4.42 -10.63 -6.08
CA SER A 136 5.48 -9.73 -5.64
C SER A 136 5.17 -9.04 -4.32
N THR A 137 3.94 -8.59 -4.12
CA THR A 137 3.53 -7.87 -2.91
C THR A 137 3.51 -8.81 -1.70
N ARG A 138 2.97 -10.03 -1.85
CA ARG A 138 3.04 -11.05 -0.78
C ARG A 138 4.47 -11.51 -0.52
N ALA A 139 5.29 -11.70 -1.56
CA ALA A 139 6.71 -12.02 -1.42
C ALA A 139 7.48 -10.91 -0.71
N PHE A 140 7.15 -9.64 -0.93
CA PHE A 140 7.79 -8.52 -0.24
C PHE A 140 7.60 -8.58 1.28
N PHE A 141 6.39 -8.87 1.76
CA PHE A 141 6.17 -9.11 3.18
C PHE A 141 6.85 -10.41 3.65
N ARG A 142 6.71 -11.50 2.90
CA ARG A 142 7.14 -12.83 3.31
C ARG A 142 8.66 -13.01 3.35
N GLU A 143 9.36 -12.43 2.38
CA GLU A 143 10.77 -12.72 2.06
C GLU A 143 11.67 -11.48 2.21
N HIS A 144 11.08 -10.28 2.28
CA HIS A 144 11.82 -9.01 2.38
C HIS A 144 11.44 -8.18 3.59
N ALA A 145 10.74 -8.79 4.56
CA ALA A 145 10.45 -8.20 5.86
C ALA A 145 9.86 -6.77 5.73
N ALA A 146 9.04 -6.57 4.70
CA ALA A 146 8.42 -5.30 4.36
C ALA A 146 9.39 -4.09 4.31
N GLY A 147 10.67 -4.32 3.98
CA GLY A 147 11.69 -3.29 3.85
C GLY A 147 12.58 -3.08 5.08
N PHE A 148 12.40 -3.85 6.17
CA PHE A 148 13.30 -3.83 7.33
C PHE A 148 14.41 -4.89 7.18
N PRO A 149 15.70 -4.52 7.07
CA PRO A 149 16.77 -5.48 6.75
C PRO A 149 17.16 -6.40 7.91
N ASP A 150 16.88 -6.01 9.16
CA ASP A 150 17.38 -6.65 10.39
C ASP A 150 16.23 -7.23 11.24
N ALA A 151 15.12 -7.59 10.58
CA ALA A 151 13.93 -8.12 11.25
C ALA A 151 13.33 -9.31 10.49
N GLY A 152 12.61 -10.16 11.22
CA GLY A 152 11.91 -11.30 10.65
C GLY A 152 10.50 -10.93 10.19
N ARG A 153 9.95 -11.73 9.26
CA ARG A 153 8.57 -11.56 8.73
C ARG A 153 7.54 -11.28 9.83
N ARG A 154 7.47 -12.13 10.86
CA ARG A 154 6.45 -12.03 11.92
C ARG A 154 6.51 -10.69 12.65
N GLU A 155 7.71 -10.24 12.98
CA GLU A 155 7.93 -8.97 13.69
C GLU A 155 7.48 -7.80 12.82
N THR A 156 7.87 -7.79 11.53
CA THR A 156 7.53 -6.70 10.61
C THR A 156 6.08 -6.68 10.21
N THR A 157 5.48 -7.85 10.00
CA THR A 157 4.06 -7.96 9.69
C THR A 157 3.23 -7.59 10.92
N GLY A 158 3.63 -8.01 12.12
CA GLY A 158 3.00 -7.58 13.37
C GLY A 158 3.03 -6.06 13.56
N PHE A 159 4.17 -5.43 13.32
CA PHE A 159 4.31 -3.97 13.38
C PHE A 159 3.29 -3.23 12.51
N PHE A 160 3.12 -3.65 11.25
CA PHE A 160 2.16 -3.03 10.35
C PHE A 160 0.71 -3.44 10.66
N GLU A 161 0.50 -4.65 11.19
CA GLU A 161 -0.82 -5.11 11.63
C GLU A 161 -1.35 -4.25 12.78
N GLU A 162 -0.54 -4.04 13.82
CA GLU A 162 -0.88 -3.21 14.97
C GLU A 162 -1.18 -1.77 14.56
N PHE A 163 -0.42 -1.21 13.60
CA PHE A 163 -0.71 0.12 13.08
C PHE A 163 -2.03 0.16 12.30
N LEU A 164 -2.26 -0.81 11.40
CA LEU A 164 -3.47 -0.84 10.59
C LEU A 164 -4.73 -1.18 11.41
N GLU A 165 -4.59 -1.86 12.54
CA GLU A 165 -5.68 -2.11 13.49
C GLU A 165 -6.29 -0.81 14.04
N THR A 166 -5.51 0.27 14.12
CA THR A 166 -6.00 1.58 14.57
C THR A 166 -7.09 2.17 13.65
N GLY A 167 -7.14 1.74 12.39
CA GLY A 167 -8.08 2.23 11.40
C GLY A 167 -7.79 3.63 10.86
N VAL A 168 -6.68 4.27 11.25
CA VAL A 168 -6.37 5.68 10.87
C VAL A 168 -6.28 5.89 9.35
N LEU A 169 -5.90 4.85 8.60
CA LEU A 169 -5.79 4.89 7.14
C LEU A 169 -6.97 4.23 6.41
N ASP A 170 -8.02 3.77 7.10
CA ASP A 170 -9.11 2.99 6.50
C ASP A 170 -9.87 3.78 5.43
N GLU A 171 -10.05 5.09 5.64
CA GLU A 171 -10.64 5.99 4.66
C GLU A 171 -9.84 6.05 3.36
N TYR A 172 -8.52 5.95 3.48
CA TYR A 172 -7.56 6.12 2.39
C TYR A 172 -7.04 4.79 1.84
N ARG A 173 -7.60 3.65 2.26
CA ARG A 173 -7.14 2.31 1.90
C ARG A 173 -6.83 2.13 0.41
N HIS A 174 -7.72 2.57 -0.48
CA HIS A 174 -7.50 2.40 -1.93
C HIS A 174 -6.24 3.12 -2.42
N VAL A 175 -6.02 4.35 -1.92
CA VAL A 175 -4.86 5.17 -2.26
C VAL A 175 -3.60 4.55 -1.67
N MET A 176 -3.59 4.34 -0.36
CA MET A 176 -2.42 3.88 0.39
C MET A 176 -2.00 2.45 0.03
N SER A 177 -2.94 1.51 -0.09
CA SER A 177 -2.60 0.15 -0.57
C SER A 177 -2.08 0.17 -2.01
N GLY A 178 -2.55 1.11 -2.83
CA GLY A 178 -2.10 1.31 -4.19
C GLY A 178 -0.65 1.77 -4.30
N LYS A 179 -0.10 2.46 -3.31
CA LYS A 179 1.31 2.90 -3.28
C LYS A 179 2.29 1.73 -3.29
N LEU A 180 1.96 0.63 -2.59
CA LEU A 180 2.72 -0.62 -2.66
C LEU A 180 2.80 -1.14 -4.10
N GLY A 181 1.76 -0.86 -4.89
CA GLY A 181 1.65 -1.07 -6.33
C GLY A 181 1.52 -2.51 -6.78
N THR A 182 1.48 -2.68 -8.09
CA THR A 182 1.18 -3.95 -8.75
C THR A 182 2.21 -4.18 -9.85
N SER A 183 3.22 -4.99 -9.55
CA SER A 183 4.30 -5.33 -10.49
C SER A 183 4.53 -6.82 -10.42
N ASP A 184 4.84 -7.46 -11.54
CA ASP A 184 5.12 -8.90 -11.62
C ASP A 184 6.42 -9.32 -10.90
N HIS A 185 7.25 -8.36 -10.50
CA HIS A 185 8.48 -8.57 -9.75
C HIS A 185 8.51 -7.73 -8.47
N VAL A 186 9.33 -8.17 -7.52
CA VAL A 186 9.57 -7.42 -6.29
C VAL A 186 10.47 -6.22 -6.59
N ASP A 187 9.89 -5.03 -6.59
CA ASP A 187 10.60 -3.76 -6.59
C ASP A 187 10.85 -3.31 -5.14
N ARG A 188 11.98 -3.74 -4.56
CA ARG A 188 12.31 -3.44 -3.16
C ARG A 188 12.46 -1.94 -2.89
N VAL A 189 12.92 -1.17 -3.87
CA VAL A 189 13.13 0.28 -3.72
C VAL A 189 11.78 0.95 -3.55
N ARG A 190 10.87 0.75 -4.52
CA ARG A 190 9.55 1.36 -4.52
C ARG A 190 8.66 0.85 -3.40
N MET A 191 8.68 -0.46 -3.14
CA MET A 191 7.86 -1.05 -2.06
C MET A 191 8.34 -0.61 -0.68
N SER A 192 9.65 -0.50 -0.45
CA SER A 192 10.16 0.05 0.83
C SER A 192 9.86 1.54 0.96
N ALA A 193 9.94 2.31 -0.12
CA ALA A 193 9.53 3.72 -0.12
C ALA A 193 8.03 3.86 0.24
N ALA A 194 7.16 3.03 -0.34
CA ALA A 194 5.75 3.00 0.04
C ALA A 194 5.55 2.67 1.52
N MET A 195 6.25 1.66 2.06
CA MET A 195 6.16 1.34 3.49
C MET A 195 6.76 2.42 4.40
N ALA A 196 7.66 3.28 3.90
CA ALA A 196 8.17 4.44 4.64
C ALA A 196 7.04 5.40 5.02
N GLU A 197 6.06 5.56 4.13
CA GLU A 197 4.92 6.42 4.38
C GLU A 197 4.00 5.86 5.47
N PHE A 198 3.81 4.53 5.54
CA PHE A 198 3.08 3.92 6.66
C PHE A 198 3.82 4.12 7.99
N ILE A 199 5.16 4.05 7.98
CA ILE A 199 5.97 4.34 9.16
C ILE A 199 5.81 5.81 9.58
N ALA A 200 5.88 6.76 8.63
CA ALA A 200 5.69 8.17 8.91
C ALA A 200 4.28 8.45 9.46
N ALA A 201 3.24 7.87 8.85
CA ALA A 201 1.86 7.99 9.32
C ALA A 201 1.70 7.43 10.75
N LYS A 202 2.35 6.30 11.06
CA LYS A 202 2.37 5.76 12.42
C LYS A 202 3.02 6.74 13.40
N ILE A 203 4.20 7.27 13.09
CA ILE A 203 4.90 8.24 13.95
C ILE A 203 4.03 9.48 14.21
N LEU A 204 3.38 10.01 13.17
CA LEU A 204 2.48 11.17 13.30
C LEU A 204 1.26 10.83 14.18
N THR A 205 0.68 9.63 13.99
CA THR A 205 -0.46 9.16 14.78
C THR A 205 -0.08 8.94 16.25
N ASP A 206 1.08 8.31 16.50
CA ASP A 206 1.61 8.09 17.84
C ASP A 206 1.90 9.42 18.57
N ALA A 207 2.25 10.48 17.82
CA ALA A 207 2.43 11.84 18.31
C ALA A 207 1.10 12.62 18.45
N GLY A 208 -0.05 11.98 18.20
CA GLY A 208 -1.37 12.58 18.40
C GLY A 208 -1.89 13.43 17.24
N TYR A 209 -1.32 13.29 16.04
CA TYR A 209 -1.81 13.98 14.84
C TYR A 209 -2.78 13.10 14.04
N ASP A 210 -3.84 13.72 13.52
CA ASP A 210 -4.64 13.16 12.45
C ASP A 210 -3.86 13.25 11.14
N VAL A 211 -3.92 12.20 10.32
CA VAL A 211 -3.10 12.07 9.11
C VAL A 211 -3.97 11.97 7.87
N VAL A 212 -3.79 12.90 6.94
CA VAL A 212 -4.45 12.89 5.62
C VAL A 212 -3.41 12.68 4.52
N PRO A 213 -3.44 11.56 3.78
CA PRO A 213 -2.48 11.27 2.72
C PRO A 213 -2.80 11.96 1.39
N GLU A 214 -1.80 12.04 0.51
CA GLU A 214 -1.93 12.48 -0.90
C GLU A 214 -2.60 13.85 -1.05
N ILE A 215 -1.98 14.86 -0.45
CA ILE A 215 -2.51 16.22 -0.44
C ILE A 215 -2.14 16.91 -1.75
N GLU A 216 -3.13 17.12 -2.60
CA GLU A 216 -2.99 18.00 -3.75
C GLU A 216 -2.81 19.43 -3.26
N VAL A 217 -1.68 20.03 -3.61
CA VAL A 217 -1.44 21.46 -3.38
C VAL A 217 -1.48 22.22 -4.70
N THR A 218 -1.54 23.54 -4.59
CA THR A 218 -1.78 24.46 -5.72
C THR A 218 -0.76 24.37 -6.87
N THR A 219 0.36 23.69 -6.66
CA THR A 219 1.44 23.53 -7.65
C THR A 219 1.28 22.29 -8.53
N GLY A 220 0.27 21.44 -8.29
CA GLY A 220 -0.03 20.26 -9.11
C GLY A 220 0.75 18.99 -8.77
N HIS A 221 1.60 19.04 -7.74
CA HIS A 221 2.25 17.87 -7.13
C HIS A 221 1.60 17.54 -5.79
N SER A 222 1.35 16.26 -5.51
CA SER A 222 0.87 15.84 -4.20
C SER A 222 2.03 15.66 -3.23
N LEU A 223 1.80 16.10 -1.99
CA LEU A 223 2.65 15.77 -0.85
C LEU A 223 2.11 14.52 -0.15
N ASP A 224 3.02 13.77 0.49
CA ASP A 224 2.66 12.49 1.08
C ASP A 224 1.59 12.61 2.16
N PHE A 225 1.72 13.58 3.08
CA PHE A 225 0.76 13.77 4.17
C PHE A 225 0.53 15.23 4.54
N ARG A 226 -0.61 15.45 5.19
CA ARG A 226 -0.83 16.53 6.14
C ARG A 226 -1.07 15.95 7.52
N ALA A 227 -0.37 16.50 8.51
CA ALA A 227 -0.56 16.24 9.93
C ALA A 227 -1.39 17.38 10.53
N GLU A 228 -2.52 17.03 11.14
CA GLU A 228 -3.48 17.98 11.71
C GLU A 228 -3.68 17.72 13.21
N SER A 229 -3.80 18.81 13.98
CA SER A 229 -4.33 18.85 15.34
C SER A 229 -5.03 20.19 15.54
N ASP A 230 -5.62 20.44 16.72
CA ASP A 230 -6.34 21.70 17.00
C ASP A 230 -5.50 22.96 16.69
N ASP A 231 -4.18 22.90 16.94
CA ASP A 231 -3.26 24.03 16.78
C ASP A 231 -2.24 23.83 15.65
N THR A 232 -2.23 22.68 14.97
CA THR A 232 -1.19 22.32 13.99
C THR A 232 -1.80 21.91 12.66
N ASN A 233 -1.26 22.44 11.57
CA ASN A 233 -1.56 21.99 10.21
C ASN A 233 -0.26 22.04 9.39
N VAL A 234 0.39 20.89 9.27
CA VAL A 234 1.74 20.80 8.72
C VAL A 234 1.78 19.78 7.59
N LEU A 235 2.36 20.19 6.46
CA LEU A 235 2.60 19.30 5.33
C LEU A 235 3.87 18.49 5.58
N VAL A 236 3.83 17.20 5.25
CA VAL A 236 4.94 16.26 5.45
C VAL A 236 5.21 15.53 4.15
N GLU A 237 6.49 15.51 3.76
CA GLU A 237 6.99 14.72 2.63
C GLU A 237 7.90 13.62 3.19
N VAL A 238 7.76 12.40 2.68
CA VAL A 238 8.52 11.25 3.15
C VAL A 238 9.52 10.82 2.09
N THR A 239 10.72 10.46 2.54
CA THR A 239 11.71 9.86 1.68
C THR A 239 12.48 8.77 2.40
N ARG A 240 12.92 7.77 1.65
CA ARG A 240 13.62 6.61 2.19
C ARG A 240 14.92 6.37 1.44
N PRO A 241 16.09 6.69 2.04
CA PRO A 241 17.37 6.36 1.46
C PRO A 241 17.51 4.86 1.22
N GLN A 242 18.10 4.51 0.08
CA GLN A 242 18.45 3.12 -0.18
C GLN A 242 19.71 2.75 0.61
N PRO A 243 19.78 1.53 1.17
CA PRO A 243 20.99 1.07 1.83
C PRO A 243 22.15 1.16 0.83
N PRO A 244 23.32 1.71 1.20
CA PRO A 244 24.47 1.70 0.33
C PRO A 244 24.81 0.25 -0.02
N GLY A 245 24.87 -0.08 -1.31
CA GLY A 245 25.31 -1.41 -1.73
C GLY A 245 26.74 -1.67 -1.27
N ASN A 246 27.16 -2.95 -1.20
CA ASN A 246 28.51 -3.37 -0.79
C ASN A 246 29.69 -2.74 -1.58
N ARG A 247 29.40 -1.96 -2.64
CA ARG A 247 30.38 -1.27 -3.50
C ARG A 247 30.20 0.25 -3.55
N ALA A 248 29.31 0.84 -2.76
CA ALA A 248 29.05 2.28 -2.82
C ALA A 248 30.17 3.07 -2.11
N ALA A 249 30.92 3.87 -2.89
CA ALA A 249 32.07 4.65 -2.42
C ALA A 249 31.71 5.79 -1.44
N SER A 250 30.42 6.06 -1.19
CA SER A 250 29.94 7.25 -0.49
C SER A 250 29.31 6.97 0.90
N GLY A 251 28.98 5.73 1.23
CA GLY A 251 28.50 5.33 2.57
C GLY A 251 27.07 5.79 2.92
N PRO A 252 26.54 5.38 4.09
CA PRO A 252 25.14 5.62 4.49
C PRO A 252 24.83 7.12 4.72
N VAL A 253 25.82 7.89 5.17
CA VAL A 253 25.70 9.35 5.36
C VAL A 253 25.46 10.07 4.04
N ALA A 254 26.17 9.68 2.97
CA ALA A 254 25.92 10.25 1.65
C ALA A 254 24.57 9.81 1.08
N ALA A 255 24.17 8.56 1.28
CA ALA A 255 22.86 8.08 0.84
C ALA A 255 21.71 8.93 1.43
N VAL A 256 21.80 9.32 2.71
CA VAL A 256 20.85 10.26 3.34
C VAL A 256 20.86 11.61 2.63
N ARG A 257 22.05 12.20 2.41
CA ARG A 257 22.20 13.52 1.78
C ARG A 257 21.65 13.54 0.35
N ASP A 258 22.06 12.58 -0.47
CA ASP A 258 21.70 12.51 -1.89
C ASP A 258 20.19 12.29 -2.07
N THR A 259 19.60 11.45 -1.22
CA THR A 259 18.15 11.18 -1.23
C THR A 259 17.34 12.41 -0.81
N ALA A 260 17.76 13.08 0.26
CA ALA A 260 17.10 14.31 0.70
C ALA A 260 17.27 15.44 -0.34
N GLU A 261 18.45 15.59 -0.93
CA GLU A 261 18.74 16.61 -1.94
C GLU A 261 17.89 16.41 -3.20
N THR A 262 17.75 15.16 -3.67
CA THR A 262 16.91 14.83 -4.83
C THR A 262 15.45 15.22 -4.60
N LYS A 263 14.92 14.97 -3.40
CA LYS A 263 13.56 15.37 -3.01
C LYS A 263 13.42 16.88 -2.86
N THR A 264 14.44 17.53 -2.30
CA THR A 264 14.44 18.98 -2.06
C THR A 264 14.44 19.78 -3.36
N ASN A 265 15.31 19.41 -4.29
CA ASN A 265 15.47 20.11 -5.57
C ASN A 265 14.31 19.88 -6.56
N GLY A 266 13.42 18.92 -6.27
CA GLY A 266 12.20 18.66 -7.02
C GLY A 266 10.97 19.18 -6.28
N GLN A 267 10.17 18.26 -5.75
CA GLN A 267 8.84 18.51 -5.20
C GLN A 267 8.83 19.63 -4.15
N LEU A 268 9.75 19.63 -3.18
CA LEU A 268 9.71 20.60 -2.07
C LEU A 268 10.03 22.05 -2.47
N ALA A 269 10.94 22.24 -3.43
CA ALA A 269 11.26 23.57 -3.95
C ALA A 269 10.06 24.21 -4.66
N GLU A 270 9.25 23.39 -5.34
CA GLU A 270 8.03 23.85 -6.02
C GLU A 270 6.96 24.30 -5.01
N HIS A 271 6.95 23.73 -3.80
CA HIS A 271 6.02 24.07 -2.71
C HIS A 271 6.49 25.22 -1.81
N GLY A 272 7.52 25.97 -2.20
CA GLY A 272 8.03 27.12 -1.43
C GLY A 272 8.68 26.74 -0.09
N GLY A 273 9.06 25.47 0.08
CA GLY A 273 9.75 24.98 1.29
C GLY A 273 8.87 24.82 2.54
N GLY A 274 7.54 24.84 2.41
CA GLY A 274 6.60 24.83 3.54
C GLY A 274 6.35 23.47 4.21
N ALA A 275 6.92 22.38 3.70
CA ALA A 275 6.71 21.02 4.24
C ALA A 275 7.89 20.55 5.10
N VAL A 276 7.63 19.70 6.08
CA VAL A 276 8.66 19.00 6.86
C VAL A 276 9.10 17.76 6.10
N LEU A 277 10.41 17.61 5.88
CA LEU A 277 10.95 16.40 5.25
C LEU A 277 11.19 15.32 6.31
N PHE A 278 10.53 14.18 6.16
CA PHE A 278 10.73 12.97 6.94
C PHE A 278 11.67 12.04 6.17
N VAL A 279 12.87 11.80 6.71
CA VAL A 279 13.86 10.89 6.13
C VAL A 279 13.88 9.58 6.92
N ASP A 280 13.18 8.58 6.38
CA ASP A 280 13.07 7.23 6.96
C ASP A 280 14.33 6.41 6.67
N CYS A 281 15.16 6.19 7.70
CA CYS A 281 16.35 5.33 7.63
C CYS A 281 16.06 3.88 8.09
N SER A 282 14.79 3.45 8.16
CA SER A 282 14.40 2.09 8.59
C SER A 282 14.84 0.99 7.62
N SER A 283 15.28 1.35 6.41
CA SER A 283 15.95 0.44 5.46
C SER A 283 17.40 0.16 5.85
N PHE A 284 18.00 0.90 6.78
CA PHE A 284 19.40 0.77 7.14
C PHE A 284 19.60 -0.31 8.19
N ARG A 285 20.73 -1.02 8.04
CA ARG A 285 21.22 -1.92 9.06
C ARG A 285 21.78 -1.16 10.25
N ASP A 286 21.97 -1.85 11.37
CA ASP A 286 22.45 -1.25 12.63
C ASP A 286 23.77 -0.45 12.48
N ASP A 287 24.72 -0.96 11.71
CA ASP A 287 25.99 -0.29 11.43
C ASP A 287 25.81 1.00 10.62
N SER A 288 24.97 0.93 9.59
CA SER A 288 24.65 2.03 8.68
C SER A 288 23.91 3.14 9.40
N TRP A 289 22.95 2.77 10.25
CA TRP A 289 22.26 3.71 11.12
C TRP A 289 23.21 4.31 12.16
N SER A 290 24.06 3.51 12.80
CA SER A 290 25.03 4.01 13.78
C SER A 290 25.93 5.10 13.19
N ALA A 291 26.36 4.94 11.93
CA ALA A 291 27.12 5.96 11.21
C ALA A 291 26.30 7.25 10.98
N VAL A 292 25.06 7.15 10.50
CA VAL A 292 24.17 8.31 10.32
C VAL A 292 23.89 9.02 11.64
N ARG A 293 23.63 8.24 12.69
CA ARG A 293 23.33 8.73 14.04
C ARG A 293 24.51 9.46 14.67
N GLY A 294 25.74 8.99 14.43
CA GLY A 294 26.96 9.63 14.91
C GLY A 294 27.29 10.92 14.17
N GLU A 295 27.11 10.94 12.86
CA GLU A 295 27.48 12.09 12.00
C GLU A 295 26.37 13.15 11.89
N ARG A 296 25.11 12.73 12.04
CA ARG A 296 23.89 13.55 11.90
C ARG A 296 23.95 14.50 10.70
N PRO A 297 24.10 13.98 9.47
CA PRO A 297 24.26 14.81 8.28
C PRO A 297 23.16 15.85 8.15
N ASP A 298 23.54 17.03 7.64
CA ASP A 298 22.57 18.00 7.13
C ASP A 298 21.90 17.45 5.88
N VAL A 299 20.61 17.76 5.71
CA VAL A 299 19.75 17.21 4.64
C VAL A 299 19.37 18.26 3.59
N ARG A 300 19.99 19.46 3.64
CA ARG A 300 19.80 20.60 2.73
C ARG A 300 18.36 21.13 2.61
N HIS A 301 17.40 20.50 3.27
CA HIS A 301 16.06 21.00 3.54
C HIS A 301 15.86 21.22 5.04
N ARG A 302 15.16 22.28 5.39
CA ARG A 302 14.76 22.58 6.77
C ARG A 302 13.36 23.20 6.72
N PRO A 303 12.40 22.72 7.51
CA PRO A 303 12.53 21.72 8.58
C PRO A 303 12.62 20.26 8.11
N ALA A 304 13.36 19.42 8.85
CA ALA A 304 13.47 17.98 8.57
C ALA A 304 13.67 17.13 9.83
N VAL A 305 13.22 15.88 9.76
CA VAL A 305 13.38 14.84 10.77
C VAL A 305 14.04 13.62 10.11
N VAL A 306 15.16 13.16 10.65
CA VAL A 306 15.84 11.94 10.20
C VAL A 306 15.71 10.90 11.30
N TYR A 307 15.08 9.78 11.01
CA TYR A 307 14.75 8.78 12.01
C TYR A 307 14.97 7.36 11.52
N ARG A 308 14.99 6.42 12.45
CA ARG A 308 14.91 4.99 12.17
C ARG A 308 13.90 4.35 13.09
N VAL A 309 13.08 3.48 12.52
CA VAL A 309 12.13 2.64 13.25
C VAL A 309 12.64 1.21 13.28
N ARG A 310 12.41 0.55 14.41
CA ARG A 310 12.54 -0.90 14.58
C ARG A 310 11.14 -1.52 14.67
N PRO A 311 10.92 -2.73 14.14
CA PRO A 311 9.61 -3.38 14.19
C PRO A 311 9.08 -3.69 15.60
N ASN A 312 9.93 -3.60 16.63
CA ASN A 312 9.50 -3.64 18.04
C ASN A 312 8.88 -2.31 18.54
N GLY A 313 8.67 -1.33 17.66
CA GLY A 313 8.07 -0.03 17.97
C GLY A 313 9.06 1.05 18.39
N HIS A 314 10.34 0.74 18.62
CA HIS A 314 11.31 1.76 18.98
C HIS A 314 11.64 2.68 17.79
N VAL A 315 11.60 3.98 18.04
CA VAL A 315 11.94 5.03 17.06
C VAL A 315 12.96 5.97 17.68
N GLU A 316 14.10 6.15 17.01
CA GLU A 316 15.12 7.14 17.38
C GLU A 316 15.48 8.02 16.18
N GLY A 317 15.85 9.28 16.42
CA GLY A 317 16.14 10.21 15.33
C GLY A 317 16.68 11.56 15.77
N TYR A 318 16.92 12.46 14.82
CA TYR A 318 17.33 13.84 15.09
C TYR A 318 16.62 14.82 14.16
N GLN A 319 16.56 16.07 14.56
CA GLN A 319 15.91 17.15 13.81
C GLN A 319 16.91 18.11 13.16
N LYS A 320 16.50 18.76 12.07
CA LYS A 320 17.24 19.84 11.40
C LYS A 320 16.30 21.03 11.15
N GLY A 321 16.69 22.20 11.67
CA GLY A 321 15.85 23.40 11.64
C GLY A 321 14.76 23.38 12.72
N SER A 322 13.83 24.33 12.64
CA SER A 322 12.70 24.41 13.58
C SER A 322 11.55 23.56 13.06
N VAL A 323 11.45 22.32 13.55
CA VAL A 323 10.39 21.38 13.18
C VAL A 323 9.09 21.80 13.89
N PRO A 324 8.02 22.16 13.17
CA PRO A 324 6.75 22.60 13.75
C PRO A 324 5.84 21.42 14.15
N LEU A 325 6.44 20.33 14.62
CA LEU A 325 5.75 19.11 15.06
C LEU A 325 6.38 18.66 16.38
N GLU A 326 5.54 18.43 17.40
CA GLU A 326 5.93 17.90 18.70
C GLU A 326 5.98 16.36 18.59
N LEU A 327 7.18 15.81 18.43
CA LEU A 327 7.38 14.38 18.11
C LEU A 327 7.96 13.59 19.28
N SER A 328 8.16 14.19 20.45
CA SER A 328 8.81 13.55 21.61
C SER A 328 8.05 12.34 22.15
N ASP A 329 6.73 12.27 21.91
CA ASP A 329 5.90 11.14 22.34
C ASP A 329 6.04 9.93 21.40
N ALA A 330 6.57 10.14 20.19
CA ALA A 330 6.72 9.12 19.16
C ALA A 330 8.17 8.81 18.76
N ILE A 331 9.11 9.73 19.02
CA ILE A 331 10.52 9.62 18.63
C ILE A 331 11.42 9.96 19.83
N ASP A 332 12.36 9.08 20.13
CA ASP A 332 13.50 9.39 21.00
C ASP A 332 14.44 10.36 20.27
N VAL A 333 14.23 11.66 20.48
CA VAL A 333 15.00 12.73 19.81
C VAL A 333 16.40 12.84 20.39
N LEU A 334 17.40 12.64 19.54
CA LEU A 334 18.81 12.72 19.85
C LEU A 334 19.29 14.16 19.75
N HIS A 335 19.76 14.72 20.88
CA HIS A 335 20.31 16.07 20.99
C HIS A 335 21.79 16.15 20.62
#